data_AF-A0A1S3GW77-F1
#
_entry.id   AF-A0A1S3GW77-F1
#
_cell.length_a   1.000
_cell.length_b   1.000
_cell.length_c   1.000
_cell.angle_alpha   90.00
_cell.angle_beta   90.00
_cell.angle_gamma   90.00
#
_symmetry.space_group_name_H-M   'P 1'
#
loop_
_entity.id
_entity.type
_entity.pdbx_description
1 polymer ?
#
loop_
_entity_poly.entity_id
_entity_poly.type
_entity_poly.pdbx_seq_one_letter_code
_entity_poly.pdbx_strand_id
1 'polypeptide(L)'
;MPGYCVQGTVGHKILSGQRKLEMEGRQVLEVKMQVEYMSFSAHADAKGIMQLVGQAEPENVLLVHGEAKKMEFLRQKIEQEF
;
A
#
# COMPACT_ATOMS: atom_id res chain seq x y z
N MET A 1 -5.34 10.51 -6.38
CA MET A 1 -5.76 9.49 -5.39
C MET A 1 -4.99 9.74 -4.11
N PRO A 2 -5.66 10.13 -3.01
CA PRO A 2 -4.99 10.56 -1.77
C PRO A 2 -4.52 9.42 -0.85
N GLY A 3 -4.78 8.16 -1.20
CA GLY A 3 -4.44 7.01 -0.34
C GLY A 3 -4.28 5.70 -1.12
N TYR A 4 -3.83 4.66 -0.42
CA TYR A 4 -3.53 3.35 -1.01
C TYR A 4 -4.79 2.66 -1.52
N CYS A 5 -4.75 2.16 -2.76
CA CYS A 5 -5.81 1.35 -3.35
C CYS A 5 -5.38 -0.12 -3.42
N VAL A 6 -6.13 -0.98 -2.74
CA VAL A 6 -5.89 -2.43 -2.71
C VAL A 6 -6.01 -3.04 -4.11
N GLN A 7 -5.16 -4.03 -4.40
CA GLN A 7 -5.19 -4.78 -5.64
C GLN A 7 -6.60 -5.32 -5.93
N GLY A 8 -7.01 -5.22 -7.20
CA GLY A 8 -8.34 -5.65 -7.66
C GLY A 8 -9.41 -4.56 -7.66
N THR A 9 -9.22 -3.47 -6.92
CA THR A 9 -10.12 -2.30 -6.98
C THR A 9 -9.98 -1.53 -8.30
N VAL A 10 -11.05 -0.84 -8.69
CA VAL A 10 -11.02 0.08 -9.84
C VAL A 10 -9.95 1.16 -9.66
N GLY A 11 -9.81 1.69 -8.45
CA GLY A 11 -8.77 2.69 -8.14
C GLY A 11 -7.35 2.17 -8.40
N HIS A 12 -7.06 0.93 -7.97
CA HIS A 12 -5.76 0.30 -8.26
C HIS A 12 -5.54 0.14 -9.76
N LYS A 13 -6.54 -0.35 -10.51
CA LYS A 13 -6.47 -0.51 -11.97
C LYS A 13 -6.13 0.82 -12.68
N ILE A 14 -6.82 1.90 -12.31
CA ILE A 14 -6.58 3.23 -12.88
C ILE A 14 -5.16 3.72 -12.56
N LEU A 15 -4.72 3.55 -11.31
CA LEU A 15 -3.38 3.92 -10.87
C LEU A 15 -2.28 3.10 -11.57
N SER A 16 -2.54 1.84 -11.89
CA SER A 16 -1.67 0.98 -12.70
C SER A 16 -1.63 1.35 -14.19
N GLY A 17 -2.33 2.41 -14.61
CA GLY A 17 -2.32 2.91 -15.98
C GLY A 17 -3.49 2.43 -16.85
N GLN A 18 -4.45 1.66 -16.31
CA GLN A 18 -5.61 1.24 -17.08
C GLN A 18 -6.50 2.46 -17.40
N ARG A 19 -6.64 2.76 -18.70
CA ARG A 19 -7.46 3.89 -19.19
C ARG A 19 -8.85 3.48 -19.66
N LYS A 20 -9.09 2.19 -19.94
CA LYS A 20 -10.41 1.67 -20.31
C LYS A 20 -10.94 0.78 -19.20
N LEU A 21 -12.07 1.16 -18.61
CA LEU A 21 -12.71 0.46 -17.50
C LEU A 21 -14.04 -0.11 -17.95
N GLU A 22 -14.28 -1.37 -17.63
CA GLU A 22 -15.59 -1.98 -17.80
C GLU A 22 -16.41 -1.75 -16.52
N MET A 23 -17.57 -1.12 -16.68
CA MET A 23 -18.52 -0.84 -15.61
C MET A 23 -19.66 -1.86 -15.63
N GLU A 24 -20.47 -1.86 -14.58
CA GLU A 24 -21.69 -2.68 -14.54
C GLU A 24 -22.57 -2.41 -15.77
N GLY A 25 -23.08 -3.48 -16.38
CA GLY A 25 -23.85 -3.39 -17.63
C GLY A 25 -23.02 -3.34 -18.92
N ARG A 26 -21.73 -3.76 -18.89
CA ARG A 26 -20.81 -3.83 -20.06
C ARG A 26 -20.52 -2.48 -20.72
N GLN A 27 -20.71 -1.39 -19.99
CA GLN A 27 -20.31 -0.07 -20.48
C GLN A 27 -18.81 0.09 -20.32
N VAL A 28 -18.13 0.51 -21.39
CA VAL A 28 -16.69 0.78 -21.39
C VAL A 28 -16.47 2.27 -21.29
N LEU A 29 -15.80 2.70 -20.22
CA LEU A 29 -15.50 4.09 -19.93
C LEU A 29 -14.01 4.37 -20.15
N GLU A 30 -13.72 5.43 -20.92
CA GLU A 30 -12.35 5.87 -21.19
C GLU A 30 -11.95 7.02 -20.27
N VAL A 31 -10.92 6.79 -19.45
CA VAL A 31 -10.33 7.78 -18.55
C VAL A 31 -9.42 8.71 -19.35
N LYS A 32 -9.90 9.92 -19.62
CA LYS A 32 -9.13 10.96 -20.34
C LYS A 32 -8.43 11.96 -19.41
N MET A 33 -8.83 11.99 -18.14
CA MET A 33 -8.21 12.87 -17.14
C MET A 33 -6.86 12.31 -16.67
N GLN A 34 -5.98 13.19 -16.23
CA GLN A 34 -4.77 12.81 -15.54
C GLN A 34 -5.12 12.22 -14.16
N VAL A 35 -4.42 11.15 -13.80
CA VAL A 35 -4.58 10.48 -12.51
C VAL A 35 -3.22 10.36 -11.86
N GLU A 36 -3.06 11.00 -10.72
CA GLU A 36 -1.84 10.94 -9.92
C GLU A 36 -2.11 10.33 -8.55
N TYR A 37 -1.11 9.63 -8.03
CA TYR A 37 -1.09 9.15 -6.65
C TYR A 37 -0.47 10.22 -5.75
N MET A 38 -1.18 10.62 -4.72
CA MET A 38 -0.67 11.53 -3.69
C MET A 38 -0.56 10.75 -2.39
N SER A 39 0.64 10.69 -1.82
CA SER A 39 0.92 9.92 -0.61
C SER A 39 0.57 10.70 0.67
N PHE A 40 -0.71 11.07 0.84
CA PHE A 40 -1.25 11.64 2.09
C PHE A 40 -1.74 10.54 3.05
N SER A 41 -0.95 9.47 3.15
CA SER A 41 -1.27 8.35 4.02
C SER A 41 -0.94 8.72 5.47
N ALA A 42 -1.92 8.69 6.36
CA ALA A 42 -1.71 8.83 7.81
C ALA A 42 -1.06 7.57 8.44
N HIS A 43 -0.77 6.54 7.63
CA HIS A 43 -0.09 5.34 8.09
C HIS A 43 1.40 5.63 8.34
N ALA A 44 1.93 5.05 9.42
CA ALA A 44 3.35 5.11 9.73
C ALA A 44 4.18 4.54 8.56
N ASP A 45 5.26 5.23 8.22
CA ASP A 45 6.22 4.75 7.23
C ASP A 45 7.16 3.69 7.85
N ALA A 46 8.00 3.09 7.01
CA ALA A 46 8.94 2.07 7.47
C ALA A 46 9.87 2.61 8.57
N LYS A 47 10.27 3.89 8.50
CA LYS A 47 11.14 4.50 9.50
C LYS A 47 10.45 4.62 10.86
N GLY A 48 9.20 5.08 10.88
CA GLY A 48 8.41 5.19 12.10
C GLY A 48 8.16 3.84 12.77
N ILE A 49 7.88 2.79 11.98
CA ILE A 49 7.68 1.44 12.51
C ILE A 49 8.98 0.89 13.13
N MET A 50 10.11 1.01 12.44
CA MET A 50 11.41 0.55 12.95
C MET A 50 11.82 1.29 14.24
N GLN A 51 11.58 2.60 14.28
CA GLN A 51 11.83 3.40 15.48
C GLN A 51 10.95 2.93 16.66
N LEU A 52 9.68 2.63 16.42
CA LEU A 52 8.78 2.13 17.46
C LEU A 52 9.25 0.78 18.00
N VAL A 53 9.67 -0.15 17.13
CA VAL A 53 10.20 -1.46 17.54
C VAL A 53 11.45 -1.29 18.42
N GLY A 54 12.40 -0.46 17.99
CA GLY A 54 13.61 -0.20 18.75
C GLY A 54 13.36 0.52 20.09
N GLN A 55 12.33 1.36 20.18
CA GLN A 55 11.96 2.02 21.45
C GLN A 55 11.21 1.11 22.41
N ALA A 56 10.41 0.18 21.90
CA ALA A 56 9.58 -0.70 22.71
C ALA A 56 10.33 -1.95 23.20
N GLU A 57 11.43 -2.33 22.53
CA GLU A 57 12.23 -3.53 22.80
C GLU A 57 11.38 -4.79 23.07
N PRO A 58 10.43 -5.14 22.17
CA PRO A 58 9.53 -6.26 22.40
C PRO A 58 10.26 -7.60 22.22
N GLU A 59 9.88 -8.61 23.01
CA GLU A 59 10.41 -9.98 22.84
C GLU A 59 9.96 -10.63 21.52
N ASN A 60 8.78 -10.28 21.02
CA ASN A 60 8.19 -10.85 19.80
C ASN A 60 7.41 -9.79 19.02
N VAL A 61 7.49 -9.82 17.69
CA VAL A 61 6.78 -8.91 16.78
C VAL A 61 5.97 -9.72 15.77
N LEU A 62 4.67 -9.38 15.60
CA LEU A 62 3.79 -9.97 14.60
C LEU A 62 3.34 -8.91 13.59
N LEU A 63 3.67 -9.11 12.31
CA LEU A 63 3.26 -8.21 11.23
C LEU A 63 1.87 -8.59 10.70
N VAL A 64 0.98 -7.61 10.65
CA VAL A 64 -0.41 -7.75 10.18
C VAL A 64 -0.81 -6.58 9.29
N HIS A 65 -1.97 -6.65 8.62
CA HIS A 65 -2.56 -5.55 7.83
C HIS A 65 -1.64 -4.92 6.76
N GLY A 66 -0.67 -5.67 6.24
CA GLY A 66 0.18 -5.26 5.12
C GLY A 66 0.06 -6.18 3.91
N GLU A 67 0.58 -5.73 2.78
CA GLU A 67 0.77 -6.61 1.61
C GLU A 67 1.83 -7.67 1.92
N ALA A 68 1.61 -8.92 1.53
CA ALA A 68 2.49 -10.05 1.86
C ALA A 68 3.97 -9.78 1.55
N LYS A 69 4.29 -9.27 0.36
CA LYS A 69 5.68 -8.97 -0.04
C LYS A 69 6.31 -7.84 0.80
N LYS A 70 5.53 -6.83 1.17
CA LYS A 70 6.01 -5.70 1.98
C LYS A 70 6.19 -6.11 3.44
N MET A 71 5.33 -6.98 3.95
CA MET A 71 5.50 -7.55 5.29
C MET A 71 6.74 -8.44 5.36
N GLU A 72 6.99 -9.27 4.35
CA GLU A 72 8.23 -10.07 4.30
C GLU A 72 9.49 -9.20 4.26
N PHE A 73 9.47 -8.14 3.45
CA PHE A 73 10.55 -7.15 3.43
C PHE A 73 10.76 -6.48 4.80
N LEU A 74 9.67 -6.07 5.46
CA LEU A 74 9.75 -5.42 6.77
C LEU A 74 10.23 -6.38 7.85
N ARG A 75 9.80 -7.64 7.81
CA ARG A 75 10.26 -8.71 8.72
C ARG A 75 11.78 -8.88 8.61
N GLN A 76 12.30 -9.07 7.40
CA GLN A 76 13.74 -9.22 7.18
C GLN A 76 14.53 -8.02 7.69
N LYS A 77 13.96 -6.82 7.59
CA LYS A 77 14.60 -5.60 8.09
C LYS A 77 14.63 -5.53 9.62
N ILE A 78 13.55 -5.93 10.29
CA ILE A 78 13.50 -6.02 11.75
C ILE A 78 14.52 -7.06 12.25
N GLU A 79 14.56 -8.25 11.66
CA GLU A 79 15.51 -9.33 12.01
C GLU A 79 17.00 -8.98 11.73
N GLN A 80 17.27 -7.98 10.87
CA GLN A 80 18.64 -7.51 10.60
C GLN A 80 19.11 -6.43 11.57
N GLU A 81 18.20 -5.59 12.06
CA GLU A 81 18.52 -4.45 12.92
C GLU A 81 18.39 -4.77 14.42
N PHE A 82 17.60 -5.78 14.80
CA PHE A 82 17.32 -6.20 16.19
C PHE A 82 17.40 -7.72 16.33
#